data_AF-A0A535EZ63-F1
#
_entry.id   AF-A0A535EZ63-F1
#
_cell.length_a   1.000
_cell.length_b   1.000
_cell.length_c   1.000
_cell.angle_alpha   90.00
_cell.angle_beta   90.00
_cell.angle_gamma   90.00
#
_symmetry.space_group_name_H-M   'P 1'
#
loop_
_entity.id
_entity.type
_entity.pdbx_description
1 polymer ?
#
loop_
_entity_poly.entity_id
_entity_poly.type
_entity_poly.pdbx_seq_one_letter_code
_entity_poly.pdbx_strand_id
1 'polypeptide(L)'
;MSFEDKPLKCRECGNDFVFTAGEQEFYQQKGLMNQPGRCPSCRASRRNASAGMGGRGERAPREMHTVICAECGAETQVPFLPKNDR
;
A
#
# COMPACT_ATOMS: atom_id res chain seq x y z
N MET A 1 -11.42 -16.10 20.67
CA MET A 1 -9.97 -16.36 20.54
C MET A 1 -9.28 -15.51 21.59
N SER A 2 -8.55 -16.10 22.52
CA SER A 2 -7.75 -15.34 23.50
C SER A 2 -6.49 -14.85 22.81
N PHE A 3 -6.32 -13.54 22.71
CA PHE A 3 -5.11 -12.93 22.19
C PHE A 3 -4.19 -12.60 23.35
N GLU A 4 -2.90 -12.87 23.17
CA GLU A 4 -1.87 -12.61 24.17
C GLU A 4 -0.82 -11.67 23.58
N ASP A 5 -0.26 -10.80 24.41
CA ASP A 5 0.77 -9.86 23.98
C ASP A 5 1.99 -10.61 23.46
N LYS A 6 2.33 -10.38 22.18
CA LYS A 6 3.43 -11.10 21.53
C LYS A 6 4.56 -10.14 21.17
N PRO A 7 5.78 -10.31 21.71
CA PRO A 7 6.92 -9.54 21.24
C PRO A 7 7.30 -9.98 19.80
N LEU A 8 7.50 -8.99 18.93
CA LEU A 8 7.91 -9.16 17.54
C LEU A 8 9.09 -8.25 17.22
N LYS A 9 9.93 -8.70 16.28
CA LYS A 9 11.09 -7.93 15.83
C LYS A 9 10.78 -7.12 14.58
N CYS A 10 11.08 -5.83 14.59
CA CYS A 10 10.89 -4.97 13.44
C CYS A 10 11.88 -5.33 12.32
N ARG A 11 11.38 -5.61 11.10
CA ARG A 11 12.23 -5.92 9.95
C ARG A 11 13.03 -4.71 9.42
N GLU A 12 12.60 -3.48 9.72
CA GLU A 12 13.29 -2.26 9.25
C GLU A 12 14.36 -1.76 10.23
N CYS A 13 14.07 -1.68 11.53
CA CYS A 13 15.00 -1.11 12.52
C CYS A 13 15.59 -2.14 13.49
N GLY A 14 15.16 -3.40 13.44
CA GLY A 14 15.66 -4.47 14.31
C GLY A 14 15.17 -4.41 15.77
N ASN A 15 14.46 -3.35 16.17
CA ASN A 15 13.93 -3.21 17.54
C ASN A 15 12.75 -4.16 17.80
N ASP A 16 12.66 -4.63 19.03
CA ASP A 16 11.50 -5.37 19.52
C ASP A 16 10.32 -4.43 19.77
N PHE A 17 9.12 -4.88 19.41
CA PHE A 17 7.87 -4.20 19.68
C PHE A 17 6.79 -5.21 20.07
N VAL A 18 5.79 -4.78 20.83
CA VAL A 18 4.73 -5.66 21.31
C VAL A 18 3.56 -5.61 20.34
N PHE A 19 3.12 -6.78 19.86
CA PHE A 19 1.86 -6.95 19.17
C PHE A 19 0.79 -7.31 20.21
N THR A 20 0.10 -6.27 20.67
CA THR A 20 -0.81 -6.38 21.81
C THR A 20 -2.04 -7.24 21.50
N ALA A 21 -2.70 -7.77 22.53
CA ALA A 21 -3.96 -8.48 22.38
C ALA A 21 -5.01 -7.63 21.63
N GLY A 22 -5.14 -6.35 21.98
CA GLY A 22 -6.07 -5.42 21.32
C GLY A 22 -5.72 -5.14 19.84
N GLU A 23 -4.44 -5.09 19.48
CA GLU A 23 -4.04 -4.98 18.07
C GLU A 23 -4.37 -6.27 17.29
N GLN A 24 -4.25 -7.45 17.91
CA GLN A 24 -4.63 -8.71 17.27
C GLN A 24 -6.13 -8.80 17.03
N GLU A 25 -6.94 -8.37 17.99
CA GLU A 25 -8.40 -8.24 17.84
C GLU A 25 -8.76 -7.30 16.68
N PHE A 26 -8.09 -6.14 16.60
CA PHE A 26 -8.27 -5.20 15.51
C PHE A 26 -7.93 -5.82 14.15
N TYR A 27 -6.82 -6.55 14.07
CA TYR A 27 -6.40 -7.22 12.83
C TYR A 27 -7.42 -8.26 12.39
N GLN A 28 -7.93 -9.10 13.30
CA GLN A 28 -8.97 -10.08 12.96
C GLN A 28 -10.28 -9.42 12.52
N GLN A 29 -10.75 -8.38 13.23
CA GLN A 29 -11.98 -7.66 12.85
C GLN A 29 -11.88 -7.04 11.45
N LYS A 30 -10.68 -6.67 11.01
CA LYS A 30 -10.44 -6.12 9.68
C LYS A 30 -10.12 -7.18 8.63
N GLY A 31 -10.09 -8.47 8.99
CA GLY A 31 -9.70 -9.56 8.09
C GLY A 31 -8.20 -9.59 7.77
N LEU A 32 -7.36 -8.90 8.55
CA LEU A 32 -5.91 -8.97 8.43
C LEU A 32 -5.38 -10.21 9.18
N MET A 33 -5.07 -11.26 8.43
CA MET A 33 -4.50 -12.49 9.00
C MET A 33 -2.98 -12.40 9.25
N ASN A 34 -2.32 -11.36 8.71
CA ASN A 34 -0.87 -11.21 8.78
C ASN A 34 -0.44 -10.41 10.00
N GLN A 35 0.57 -10.91 10.72
CA GLN A 35 1.22 -10.18 11.80
C GLN A 35 1.96 -8.93 11.26
N PRO A 36 2.03 -7.85 12.05
CA PRO A 36 2.80 -6.70 11.66
C PRO A 36 4.30 -7.04 11.54
N GLY A 37 4.93 -6.66 10.42
CA GLY A 37 6.37 -6.84 10.22
C GLY A 37 7.24 -5.67 10.67
N ARG A 38 6.63 -4.58 11.17
CA ARG A 38 7.31 -3.31 11.50
C ARG A 38 6.73 -2.71 12.78
N CYS A 39 7.58 -2.06 13.56
CA CYS A 39 7.16 -1.36 14.76
C CYS A 39 6.32 -0.10 14.43
N PRO A 40 5.54 0.42 15.40
CA PRO A 40 4.71 1.61 15.22
C PRO A 40 5.49 2.82 14.69
N SER A 41 6.73 3.04 15.18
CA SER A 41 7.59 4.13 14.72
C SER A 41 7.94 4.03 13.24
N CYS A 42 8.37 2.86 12.76
CA CYS A 42 8.68 2.66 11.33
C CYS A 42 7.44 2.79 10.44
N ARG A 43 6.27 2.32 10.92
CA ARG A 43 5.00 2.53 10.20
C ARG A 43 4.65 4.02 10.13
N ALA A 44 4.81 4.76 11.23
CA ALA A 44 4.57 6.20 11.30
C ALA A 44 5.53 6.97 10.39
N SER A 45 6.83 6.67 10.39
CA SER A 45 7.82 7.30 9.51
C SER A 45 7.49 7.08 8.04
N ARG A 46 7.07 5.88 7.64
CA ARG A 46 6.62 5.57 6.26
C ARG A 46 5.35 6.32 5.89
N ARG A 47 4.39 6.39 6.82
CA ARG A 47 3.15 7.15 6.64
C ARG A 47 3.45 8.63 6.47
N ASN A 48 4.36 9.19 7.29
CA ASN A 48 4.78 10.58 7.21
C ASN A 48 5.58 10.86 5.94
N ALA A 49 6.46 9.95 5.51
CA ALA A 49 7.16 10.04 4.23
C ALA A 49 6.17 10.01 3.04
N SER A 50 5.08 9.25 3.15
CA SER A 50 4.01 9.24 2.14
C SER A 50 3.05 10.43 2.26
N ALA A 51 2.84 10.98 3.46
CA ALA A 51 2.02 12.18 3.70
C ALA A 51 2.76 13.46 3.30
N GLY A 52 4.09 13.48 3.39
CA GLY A 52 4.96 14.48 2.75
C GLY A 52 5.00 14.36 1.23
N MET A 53 4.49 13.25 0.68
CA MET A 53 4.20 13.04 -0.74
C MET A 53 2.70 13.18 -1.04
N GLY A 54 1.95 13.84 -0.15
CA GLY A 54 0.55 14.23 -0.34
C GLY A 54 0.37 15.56 -1.10
N GLY A 55 1.44 16.17 -1.61
CA GLY A 55 1.36 17.40 -2.39
C GLY A 55 2.57 17.61 -3.29
N ARG A 56 2.39 17.46 -4.60
CA ARG A 56 3.31 17.93 -5.66
C ARG A 56 4.71 17.29 -5.72
N GLY A 57 4.83 16.00 -5.44
CA GLY A 57 5.98 15.24 -5.93
C GLY A 57 5.82 15.00 -7.43
N GLU A 58 6.63 15.67 -8.24
CA GLU A 58 6.88 15.57 -9.69
C GLU A 58 6.87 14.12 -10.25
N ARG A 59 5.74 13.41 -10.19
CA ARG A 59 5.51 12.32 -11.14
C ARG A 59 5.38 13.03 -12.47
N ALA A 60 6.37 12.83 -13.34
CA ALA A 60 6.29 13.24 -14.73
C ALA A 60 4.86 12.97 -15.22
N PRO A 61 4.20 13.93 -15.89
CA PRO A 61 2.83 13.76 -16.33
C PRO A 61 2.75 12.43 -17.07
N ARG A 62 1.92 11.51 -16.56
CA ARG A 62 1.65 10.25 -17.25
C ARG A 62 1.17 10.60 -18.65
N GLU A 63 1.95 10.24 -19.66
CA GLU A 63 1.57 10.46 -21.05
C GLU A 63 0.34 9.60 -21.33
N MET A 64 -0.77 10.26 -21.69
CA MET A 64 -2.03 9.61 -21.99
C MET A 64 -2.09 9.40 -23.50
N HIS A 65 -2.23 8.16 -23.94
CA HIS A 65 -2.37 7.84 -25.35
C HIS A 65 -3.86 7.64 -25.70
N THR A 66 -4.30 8.28 -26.77
CA THR A 66 -5.65 8.09 -27.31
C THR A 66 -5.74 6.71 -27.98
N VAL A 67 -6.76 5.94 -27.62
CA VAL A 67 -7.00 4.58 -28.13
C VAL A 67 -8.48 4.38 -28.43
N ILE A 68 -8.76 3.51 -29.40
CA ILE A 68 -10.11 3.09 -29.73
C ILE A 68 -10.39 1.76 -29.01
N CYS A 69 -11.47 1.69 -28.24
CA CYS A 69 -11.86 0.46 -27.57
C CYS A 69 -12.22 -0.63 -28.60
N ALA A 70 -11.59 -1.80 -28.49
CA ALA A 70 -11.82 -2.93 -29.40
C ALA A 70 -13.23 -3.54 -29.31
N GLU A 71 -13.94 -3.31 -28.21
CA GLU A 71 -15.28 -3.87 -27.95
C GLU A 71 -16.40 -2.91 -28.37
N CYS A 72 -16.30 -1.64 -27.98
CA CYS A 72 -17.36 -0.65 -28.20
C CYS A 72 -17.02 0.43 -29.25
N GLY A 73 -15.79 0.49 -29.75
CA GLY A 73 -15.36 1.44 -30.78
C GLY A 73 -15.21 2.89 -30.32
N ALA A 74 -15.43 3.18 -29.03
CA ALA A 74 -15.30 4.53 -28.49
C ALA A 74 -13.83 4.95 -28.27
N GLU A 75 -13.54 6.23 -28.47
CA GLU A 75 -12.25 6.83 -28.14
C GLU A 75 -12.09 6.99 -26.61
N THR A 76 -10.94 6.56 -26.09
CA THR A 76 -10.58 6.67 -24.69
C THR A 76 -9.08 6.93 -24.53
N GLN A 77 -8.64 7.20 -23.31
CA GLN A 77 -7.24 7.50 -23.00
C GLN A 77 -6.65 6.47 -22.04
N VAL A 78 -5.49 5.92 -22.37
CA VAL A 78 -4.77 4.95 -21.53
C VAL A 78 -3.34 5.40 -21.21
N PRO A 79 -2.79 5.04 -20.04
CA PRO A 79 -1.44 5.46 -19.61
C PRO A 79 -0.33 4.54 -20.15
N PHE A 80 -0.61 3.72 -21.17
CA PHE A 80 0.35 2.80 -21.79
C PHE A 80 0.24 2.91 -23.31
N LEU A 81 1.36 2.77 -24.02
CA LEU A 81 1.36 2.76 -25.48
C LEU A 81 0.69 1.47 -25.97
N PRO A 82 -0.47 1.52 -26.66
CA PRO A 82 -1.05 0.33 -27.28
C PRO A 82 -0.10 -0.17 -28.37
N LYS A 83 0.33 -1.43 -28.29
CA LYS A 83 1.01 -2.07 -29.42
C LYS A 83 -0.08 -2.54 -30.37
N ASN A 84 0.01 -2.12 -31.63
CA ASN A 84 -0.95 -2.43 -32.69
C ASN A 84 -0.84 -3.89 -33.18
N ASP A 85 -0.32 -4.79 -32.32
CA ASP A 85 -0.16 -6.21 -32.60
C ASP A 85 -1.43 -6.90 -32.09
N ARG A 86 -2.39 -7.04 -33.00
CA ARG A 86 -3.62 -7.83 -32.80
C ARG A 86 -3.73 -8.84 -33.92
#